data_AF-A0A0W7TH59-F1
#
_entry.id   AF-A0A0W7TH59-F1
#
_cell.length_a   1.000
_cell.length_b   1.000
_cell.length_c   1.000
_cell.angle_alpha   90.00
_cell.angle_beta   90.00
_cell.angle_gamma   90.00
#
_symmetry.space_group_name_H-M   'P 1'
#
loop_
_entity.id
_entity.type
_entity.pdbx_description
1 polymer ?
#
loop_
_entity_poly.entity_id
_entity_poly.type
_entity_poly.pdbx_seq_one_letter_code
_entity_poly.pdbx_strand_id
1 'polypeptide(L)'
;MAACGPSVKGISIEEKVDPYKAVEKVGGKTVLVGNVGSVKPLFQGTPEEVKEGVFKSCDAGFNIISSGCGIAPATSDENMRAFVEAVKNFKH
;
A
#
# COMPACT_ATOMS: atom_id res chain seq x y z
N MET A 1 10.20 0.16 -18.09
CA MET A 1 8.88 -0.47 -18.31
C MET A 1 8.78 -1.65 -17.35
N ALA A 2 7.93 -1.59 -16.32
CA ALA A 2 7.75 -2.73 -15.41
C ALA A 2 6.86 -3.76 -16.13
N ALA A 3 7.47 -4.78 -16.71
CA ALA A 3 6.76 -5.89 -17.33
C ALA A 3 6.93 -7.12 -16.43
N CYS A 4 5.81 -7.65 -15.95
CA CYS A 4 5.76 -8.97 -15.33
C CYS A 4 5.85 -10.03 -16.42
N GLY A 5 6.47 -11.18 -16.11
CA GLY A 5 6.40 -12.34 -17.00
C GLY A 5 4.95 -12.79 -17.22
N PRO A 6 4.68 -13.59 -18.26
CA PRO A 6 3.30 -13.92 -18.69
C PRO A 6 2.45 -14.61 -17.61
N SER A 7 3.07 -15.23 -16.61
CA SER A 7 2.38 -15.93 -15.52
C SER A 7 2.14 -15.07 -14.27
N VAL A 8 2.70 -13.86 -14.19
CA VAL A 8 2.62 -13.00 -13.00
C VAL A 8 1.63 -11.87 -13.24
N LYS A 9 0.60 -11.78 -12.38
CA LYS A 9 -0.50 -10.80 -12.54
C LYS A 9 -0.31 -9.50 -11.76
N GLY A 10 0.60 -9.47 -10.79
CA GLY A 10 0.82 -8.30 -9.96
C GLY A 10 2.20 -8.29 -9.32
N ILE A 11 2.60 -7.11 -8.87
CA ILE A 11 3.85 -6.88 -8.13
C ILE A 11 3.54 -6.19 -6.82
N SER A 12 4.12 -6.71 -5.75
CA SER A 12 4.12 -6.08 -4.43
C SER A 12 5.35 -5.22 -4.30
N ILE A 13 5.17 -3.95 -3.94
CA ILE A 13 6.28 -2.99 -3.81
C ILE A 13 6.23 -2.29 -2.45
N GLU A 14 7.40 -2.01 -1.89
CA GLU A 14 7.56 -1.42 -0.55
C GLU A 14 7.41 0.11 -0.56
N GLU A 15 7.29 0.70 0.63
CA GLU A 15 7.08 2.13 0.88
C GLU A 15 8.22 3.05 0.42
N LYS A 16 9.42 2.49 0.19
CA LYS A 16 10.54 3.25 -0.38
C LYS A 16 10.29 3.67 -1.83
N VAL A 17 9.36 3.01 -2.50
CA VAL A 17 8.93 3.38 -3.85
C VAL A 17 7.86 4.45 -3.76
N ASP A 18 8.05 5.57 -4.46
CA ASP A 18 7.01 6.58 -4.61
C ASP A 18 5.78 5.97 -5.33
N PRO A 19 4.59 5.97 -4.72
CA PRO A 19 3.45 5.24 -5.24
C PRO A 19 2.91 5.85 -6.56
N TYR A 20 2.95 7.16 -6.73
CA TYR A 20 2.49 7.82 -7.95
C TYR A 20 3.41 7.49 -9.13
N LYS A 21 4.74 7.52 -8.89
CA LYS A 21 5.72 7.11 -9.90
C LYS A 21 5.63 5.62 -10.24
N ALA A 22 5.25 4.77 -9.27
CA ALA A 22 5.05 3.36 -9.53
C ALA A 22 3.88 3.13 -10.49
N VAL A 23 2.73 3.76 -10.21
CA VAL A 23 1.53 3.67 -11.05
C VAL A 23 1.79 4.21 -12.46
N GLU A 24 2.45 5.37 -12.57
CA GLU A 24 2.89 5.93 -13.86
C GLU A 24 3.75 4.94 -14.65
N LYS A 25 4.78 4.35 -14.01
CA LYS A 25 5.72 3.42 -14.65
C LYS A 25 5.09 2.08 -15.04
N VAL A 26 4.12 1.61 -14.28
CA VAL A 26 3.36 0.38 -14.59
C VAL A 26 2.41 0.62 -15.75
N GLY A 27 1.76 1.79 -15.80
CA GLY A 27 0.90 2.18 -16.92
C GLY A 27 -0.19 1.15 -17.19
N GLY A 28 -0.80 0.59 -16.13
CA GLY A 28 -1.90 -0.38 -16.22
C GLY A 28 -1.54 -1.78 -16.72
N LYS A 29 -0.25 -2.11 -16.88
CA LYS A 29 0.20 -3.41 -17.44
C LYS A 29 0.19 -4.57 -16.45
N THR A 30 0.19 -4.26 -15.16
CA THR A 30 0.16 -5.25 -14.08
C THR A 30 -0.55 -4.67 -12.86
N VAL A 31 -1.03 -5.53 -11.97
CA VAL A 31 -1.65 -5.12 -10.71
C VAL A 31 -0.57 -4.62 -9.75
N LEU A 32 -0.77 -3.45 -9.17
CA LEU A 32 0.07 -2.94 -8.08
C LEU A 32 -0.53 -3.31 -6.72
N VAL A 33 0.31 -3.91 -5.86
CA VAL A 33 0.00 -4.29 -4.48
C VAL A 33 0.92 -3.53 -3.52
N GLY A 34 0.36 -2.96 -2.46
CA GLY A 34 1.12 -2.17 -1.47
C GLY A 34 0.50 -0.77 -1.24
N ASN A 35 1.27 0.24 -0.87
CA ASN A 35 2.64 0.14 -0.37
C ASN A 35 2.82 0.83 0.98
N VAL A 36 1.78 0.75 1.83
CA VAL A 36 1.80 1.34 3.17
C VAL A 36 2.94 0.76 3.98
N GLY A 37 3.80 1.60 4.55
CA GLY A 37 5.03 1.13 5.17
C GLY A 37 4.82 0.23 6.39
N SER A 38 5.52 -0.91 6.37
CA SER A 38 5.39 -1.96 7.40
C SER A 38 5.95 -1.52 8.75
N VAL A 39 7.10 -0.82 8.75
CA VAL A 39 7.72 -0.32 9.98
C VAL A 39 7.04 0.98 10.41
N LYS A 40 6.95 1.95 9.51
CA LYS A 40 6.17 3.18 9.69
C LYS A 40 5.33 3.41 8.43
N PRO A 41 4.00 3.61 8.52
CA PRO A 41 3.25 3.89 9.74
C PRO A 41 2.71 2.67 10.50
N LEU A 42 2.72 1.45 9.92
CA LEU A 42 1.98 0.32 10.52
C LEU A 42 2.46 -0.05 11.92
N PHE A 43 3.73 -0.42 12.10
CA PHE A 43 4.21 -0.91 13.40
C PHE A 43 4.51 0.22 14.42
N GLN A 44 5.21 1.27 14.00
CA GLN A 44 5.75 2.31 14.89
C GLN A 44 5.04 3.67 14.77
N GLY A 45 3.95 3.76 14.00
CA GLY A 45 3.18 4.98 13.82
C GLY A 45 1.87 5.01 14.59
N THR A 46 1.06 6.03 14.32
CA THR A 46 -0.29 6.20 14.90
C THR A 46 -1.39 5.80 13.92
N PRO A 47 -2.63 5.58 14.39
CA PRO A 47 -3.79 5.34 13.54
C PRO A 47 -3.98 6.38 12.43
N GLU A 48 -3.68 7.65 12.72
CA GLU A 48 -3.75 8.76 11.77
C GLU A 48 -2.68 8.63 10.68
N GLU A 49 -1.42 8.38 11.06
CA GLU A 49 -0.34 8.16 10.09
C GLU A 49 -0.62 6.93 9.20
N VAL A 50 -1.27 5.90 9.75
CA VAL A 50 -1.71 4.72 8.99
C VAL A 50 -2.77 5.09 7.97
N LYS A 51 -3.80 5.85 8.36
CA LYS A 51 -4.84 6.36 7.45
C LYS A 51 -4.23 7.18 6.32
N GLU A 52 -3.29 8.08 6.62
CA GLU A 52 -2.56 8.87 5.62
C GLU A 52 -1.80 7.99 4.63
N GLY A 53 -1.07 6.97 5.11
CA GLY A 53 -0.36 6.02 4.25
C GLY A 53 -1.29 5.21 3.34
N VAL A 54 -2.43 4.77 3.87
CA VAL A 54 -3.48 4.11 3.09
C VAL A 54 -4.03 5.04 2.02
N PHE A 55 -4.47 6.24 2.40
CA PHE A 55 -5.03 7.20 1.46
C PHE A 55 -4.05 7.57 0.35
N LYS A 56 -2.77 7.74 0.67
CA LYS A 56 -1.72 7.98 -0.32
C LYS A 56 -1.60 6.84 -1.34
N SER A 57 -1.68 5.59 -0.89
CA SER A 57 -1.60 4.42 -1.78
C SER A 57 -2.87 4.29 -2.64
N CYS A 58 -4.05 4.53 -2.05
CA CYS A 58 -5.33 4.55 -2.74
C CYS A 58 -5.38 5.65 -3.81
N ASP A 59 -5.05 6.88 -3.42
CA ASP A 59 -5.04 8.07 -4.28
C ASP A 59 -4.07 7.93 -5.45
N ALA A 60 -2.90 7.35 -5.22
CA ALA A 60 -1.96 7.04 -6.29
C ALA A 60 -2.53 6.07 -7.34
N GLY A 61 -3.49 5.22 -6.98
CA GLY A 61 -4.13 4.27 -7.88
C GLY A 61 -3.62 2.83 -7.75
N PHE A 62 -3.12 2.43 -6.57
CA PHE A 62 -2.83 1.01 -6.32
C PHE A 62 -4.10 0.18 -6.39
N ASN A 63 -4.01 -0.99 -7.02
CA ASN A 63 -5.16 -1.87 -7.22
C ASN A 63 -5.51 -2.66 -5.95
N ILE A 64 -4.49 -3.06 -5.18
CA ILE A 64 -4.65 -3.77 -3.91
C ILE A 64 -3.84 -3.05 -2.84
N ILE A 65 -4.54 -2.56 -1.83
CA ILE A 65 -3.90 -1.88 -0.71
C ILE A 65 -3.41 -2.90 0.30
N SER A 66 -2.11 -2.87 0.57
CA SER A 66 -1.44 -3.78 1.49
C SER A 66 -0.26 -3.09 2.18
N SER A 67 0.31 -3.77 3.16
CA SER A 67 1.62 -3.39 3.68
C SER A 67 2.70 -3.56 2.62
N GLY A 68 3.72 -2.70 2.62
CA GLY A 68 4.83 -2.76 1.67
C GLY A 68 5.68 -4.03 1.81
N CYS A 69 5.68 -4.63 2.99
CA CYS A 69 6.34 -5.91 3.31
C CYS A 69 5.50 -6.67 4.35
N GLY A 70 6.10 -7.59 5.12
CA GLY A 70 5.42 -8.26 6.23
C GLY A 70 4.95 -7.29 7.32
N ILE A 71 3.81 -7.60 7.94
CA ILE A 71 3.30 -6.87 9.10
C ILE A 71 4.03 -7.38 10.34
N ALA A 72 4.58 -6.47 11.16
CA ALA A 72 5.23 -6.87 12.41
C ALA A 72 4.16 -7.46 13.37
N PRO A 73 4.41 -8.63 14.02
CA PRO A 73 3.43 -9.23 14.93
C PRO A 73 3.00 -8.34 16.09
N ALA A 74 3.85 -7.37 16.48
CA ALA A 74 3.57 -6.41 17.53
C ALA A 74 2.88 -5.12 17.03
N THR A 75 2.40 -5.09 15.78
CA THR A 75 1.57 -3.99 15.27
C THR A 75 0.27 -3.92 16.06
N SER A 76 -0.12 -2.72 16.50
CA SER A 76 -1.30 -2.54 17.34
C SER A 76 -2.60 -2.85 16.58
N ASP A 77 -3.60 -3.36 17.31
CA ASP A 77 -4.95 -3.56 16.77
C ASP A 77 -5.56 -2.26 16.27
N GLU A 78 -5.27 -1.14 16.92
CA GLU A 78 -5.74 0.19 16.51
C GLU A 78 -5.20 0.59 15.14
N ASN A 79 -3.91 0.36 14.88
CA ASN A 79 -3.30 0.62 13.58
C ASN A 79 -3.89 -0.30 12.50
N MET A 80 -4.11 -1.58 12.80
CA MET A 80 -4.75 -2.50 11.86
C MET A 80 -6.20 -2.14 11.55
N ARG A 81 -6.98 -1.71 12.55
CA ARG A 81 -8.35 -1.23 12.37
C ARG A 81 -8.36 0.05 11.53
N ALA A 82 -7.50 1.00 11.85
CA ALA A 82 -7.35 2.26 11.11
C ALA A 82 -7.02 2.01 9.64
N PHE A 83 -6.15 1.03 9.35
CA PHE A 83 -5.86 0.62 7.98
C PHE A 83 -7.12 0.17 7.23
N VAL A 84 -7.87 -0.78 7.81
CA VAL A 84 -9.06 -1.35 7.17
C VAL A 84 -10.17 -0.30 7.03
N GLU A 85 -10.38 0.53 8.04
CA GLU A 85 -11.34 1.63 8.00
C GLU A 85 -10.98 2.66 6.94
N ALA A 86 -9.70 3.02 6.81
CA ALA A 86 -9.23 3.94 5.79
C ALA A 86 -9.55 3.42 4.38
N VAL A 87 -9.25 2.14 4.10
CA VAL A 87 -9.55 1.53 2.80
C VAL A 87 -11.07 1.56 2.52
N LYS A 88 -11.91 1.25 3.51
CA LYS A 88 -13.39 1.25 3.35
C LYS A 88 -13.97 2.65 3.15
N ASN A 89 -13.38 3.66 3.78
CA ASN A 89 -13.85 5.04 3.73
C ASN A 89 -13.29 5.83 2.55
N PHE A 90 -12.27 5.31 1.87
CA PHE A 90 -11.75 5.93 0.66
C PHE A 90 -12.81 5.87 -0.44
N LYS A 91 -13.23 7.05 -0.91
CA LYS A 91 -14.20 7.21 -2.00
C LYS A 91 -13.47 7.77 -3.21
N HIS A 92 -13.64 7.10 -4.35
CA HIS A 92 -13.21 7.57 -5.66
C HIS A 92 -14.10 8.70 -6.17
#